data_AF-A0A662PLY0-F1
#
_entry.id   AF-A0A662PLY0-F1
#
_cell.length_a   1.000
_cell.length_b   1.000
_cell.length_c   1.000
_cell.angle_alpha   90.00
_cell.angle_beta   90.00
_cell.angle_gamma   90.00
#
_symmetry.space_group_name_H-M   'P 1'
#
loop_
_entity.id
_entity.type
_entity.pdbx_description
1 polymer ?
#
loop_
_entity_poly.entity_id
_entity_poly.type
_entity_poly.pdbx_seq_one_letter_code
_entity_poly.pdbx_strand_id
1 'polypeptide(L)'
;MKRKYLLLVEAYFQPNILEKLVGFLRRRNYEYRRLTFTRIGDEHAIIIFEVSCNSYELEQLIKNYQGFPEVIKVEFCKALDDARELELSEEVMRLSKNIL
;
A
#
# COMPACT_ATOMS: atom_id res chain seq x y z
N MET A 1 11.28 -16.11 -6.76
CA MET A 1 10.27 -16.59 -5.79
C MET A 1 9.45 -15.39 -5.33
N LYS A 2 8.12 -15.46 -5.36
CA LYS A 2 7.27 -14.35 -4.90
C LYS A 2 7.13 -14.40 -3.37
N ARG A 3 7.00 -13.24 -2.75
CA ARG A 3 6.73 -13.03 -1.33
C ARG A 3 5.62 -12.00 -1.18
N LYS A 4 4.98 -12.00 -0.02
CA LYS A 4 3.98 -10.99 0.32
C LYS A 4 4.66 -9.81 1.01
N TYR A 5 4.26 -8.60 0.66
CA TYR A 5 4.82 -7.37 1.21
C TYR A 5 3.70 -6.43 1.64
N LEU A 6 3.89 -5.77 2.78
CA LEU A 6 3.08 -4.64 3.20
C LEU A 6 3.63 -3.34 2.63
N LEU A 7 2.78 -2.63 1.90
CA LEU A 7 3.06 -1.33 1.32
C LEU A 7 2.09 -0.30 1.89
N LEU A 8 2.64 0.77 2.46
CA LEU A 8 1.89 1.95 2.86
C LEU A 8 2.05 3.03 1.78
N VAL A 9 0.93 3.62 1.39
CA VAL A 9 0.87 4.74 0.45
C VAL A 9 0.15 5.89 1.13
N GLU A 10 0.83 7.02 1.28
CA GLU A 10 0.23 8.30 1.65
C GLU A 10 0.02 9.11 0.38
N ALA A 11 -1.18 9.64 0.21
CA ALA A 11 -1.56 10.42 -0.97
C ALA A 11 -2.49 11.57 -0.59
N TYR A 12 -2.50 12.62 -1.41
CA TYR A 12 -3.55 13.63 -1.36
C TYR A 12 -4.90 12.95 -1.66
N PHE A 13 -5.89 13.25 -0.82
CA PHE A 13 -7.23 12.71 -0.97
C PHE A 13 -7.88 13.28 -2.23
N GLN A 14 -8.16 12.38 -3.17
CA GLN A 14 -9.02 12.64 -4.31
C GLN A 14 -10.11 11.56 -4.35
N PRO A 15 -11.31 11.87 -4.85
CA PRO A 15 -12.42 10.90 -4.90
C PRO A 15 -12.06 9.56 -5.57
N ASN A 16 -11.11 9.56 -6.50
CA ASN A 16 -10.69 8.41 -7.30
C ASN A 16 -9.28 7.87 -6.95
N ILE A 17 -8.62 8.35 -5.88
CA ILE A 17 -7.22 7.96 -5.59
C ILE A 17 -7.07 6.44 -5.41
N LEU A 18 -8.04 5.80 -4.73
CA LEU A 18 -8.03 4.36 -4.53
C LEU A 18 -8.18 3.60 -5.85
N GLU A 19 -9.12 4.03 -6.70
CA GLU A 19 -9.33 3.43 -8.02
C GLU A 19 -8.08 3.56 -8.90
N LYS A 20 -7.40 4.70 -8.84
CA LYS A 20 -6.17 4.96 -9.60
C LYS A 20 -5.04 3.99 -9.22
N LEU A 21 -4.78 3.84 -7.92
CA LEU A 21 -3.75 2.94 -7.39
C LEU A 21 -4.10 1.46 -7.66
N VAL A 22 -5.32 1.05 -7.33
CA VAL A 22 -5.81 -0.32 -7.57
C VAL A 22 -5.82 -0.65 -9.06
N GLY A 23 -6.24 0.29 -9.90
CA GLY A 23 -6.26 0.15 -11.35
C GLY A 23 -4.86 -0.07 -11.93
N PHE A 24 -3.84 0.58 -11.36
CA PHE A 24 -2.45 0.32 -11.73
C PHE A 24 -2.04 -1.13 -11.44
N LEU A 25 -2.28 -1.61 -10.22
CA LEU A 25 -1.96 -3.00 -9.82
C LEU A 25 -2.62 -4.01 -10.74
N ARG A 26 -3.91 -3.81 -11.05
CA ARG A 26 -4.67 -4.64 -11.99
C ARG A 26 -4.05 -4.66 -13.38
N ARG A 27 -3.77 -3.49 -13.97
CA ARG A 27 -3.18 -3.41 -15.33
C ARG A 27 -1.80 -4.06 -15.44
N ARG A 28 -1.06 -4.12 -14.33
CA ARG A 28 0.28 -4.71 -14.26
C ARG A 28 0.27 -6.16 -13.73
N ASN A 29 -0.91 -6.75 -13.52
CA ASN A 29 -1.10 -8.11 -13.02
C ASN A 29 -0.39 -8.39 -11.67
N TYR A 30 -0.35 -7.40 -10.78
CA TYR A 30 0.05 -7.64 -9.39
C TYR A 30 -1.07 -8.41 -8.68
N GLU A 31 -0.69 -9.41 -7.90
CA GLU A 31 -1.57 -10.03 -6.92
C GLU A 31 -1.55 -9.15 -5.67
N TYR A 32 -2.72 -8.69 -5.21
CA TYR A 32 -2.82 -7.80 -4.06
C TYR A 32 -4.11 -8.02 -3.26
N ARG A 33 -4.06 -7.63 -1.99
CA ARG A 33 -5.23 -7.46 -1.12
C ARG A 33 -5.17 -6.06 -0.52
N ARG A 34 -6.27 -5.30 -0.64
CA ARG A 34 -6.40 -4.03 0.08
C ARG A 34 -6.70 -4.34 1.55
N LEU A 35 -5.90 -3.77 2.44
CA LEU A 35 -6.08 -3.97 3.88
C LEU A 35 -6.80 -2.80 4.51
N THR A 36 -6.40 -1.56 4.19
CA THR A 36 -6.97 -0.35 4.79
C THR A 36 -7.03 0.80 3.78
N PHE A 37 -8.05 1.64 3.94
CA PHE A 37 -8.14 2.97 3.35
C PHE A 37 -8.64 3.92 4.45
N THR A 38 -7.79 4.83 4.88
CA THR A 38 -8.10 5.79 5.94
C THR A 38 -7.94 7.19 5.39
N ARG A 39 -9.01 7.98 5.45
CA ARG A 39 -8.95 9.41 5.14
C ARG A 39 -8.46 10.17 6.39
N ILE A 40 -7.50 11.07 6.22
CA ILE A 40 -6.90 11.87 7.29
C ILE A 40 -7.23 13.34 6.99
N GLY A 41 -8.16 13.90 7.75
CA GLY A 41 -8.71 15.22 7.45
C GLY A 41 -9.34 15.29 6.06
N ASP A 42 -9.33 16.47 5.46
CA ASP A 42 -9.91 16.67 4.13
C ASP A 42 -8.94 16.46 2.98
N GLU A 43 -7.63 16.49 3.26
CA GLU A 43 -6.60 16.63 2.25
C GLU A 43 -5.79 15.35 2.00
N HIS A 44 -5.72 14.42 2.95
CA HIS A 44 -4.81 13.27 2.88
C HIS A 44 -5.56 11.93 3.03
N ALA A 45 -4.97 10.88 2.48
CA ALA A 45 -5.41 9.51 2.65
C ALA A 45 -4.22 8.57 2.78
N ILE A 46 -4.35 7.57 3.65
CA ILE A 46 -3.41 6.47 3.75
C ILE A 46 -4.08 5.16 3.32
N ILE A 47 -3.36 4.45 2.46
CA ILE A 47 -3.77 3.19 1.89
C ILE A 47 -2.71 2.15 2.21
N ILE A 48 -3.13 1.00 2.72
CA ILE A 48 -2.24 -0.12 3.00
C ILE A 48 -2.63 -1.31 2.11
N PHE A 49 -1.66 -1.78 1.33
CA PHE A 49 -1.78 -2.95 0.47
C PHE A 49 -0.91 -4.09 0.98
N GLU A 50 -1.44 -5.31 0.93
CA GLU A 50 -0.63 -6.51 0.80
C GLU A 50 -0.42 -6.78 -0.69
N VAL A 51 0.83 -6.97 -1.13
CA VAL A 51 1.17 -7.27 -2.53
C VAL A 51 2.08 -8.48 -2.61
N SER A 52 1.74 -9.44 -3.46
CA SER A 52 2.51 -10.66 -3.73
C SER A 52 3.38 -10.47 -4.98
N CYS A 53 4.68 -10.31 -4.79
CA CYS A 53 5.63 -10.06 -5.87
C CYS A 53 7.07 -10.46 -5.49
N ASN A 54 8.02 -10.36 -6.41
CA ASN A 54 9.45 -10.51 -6.09
C ASN A 54 10.10 -9.14 -5.78
N SER A 55 11.33 -9.14 -5.28
CA SER A 55 12.03 -7.90 -4.87
C SER A 55 12.17 -6.87 -6.00
N TYR A 56 12.41 -7.32 -7.23
CA TYR A 56 12.51 -6.42 -8.38
C TYR A 56 11.15 -5.79 -8.72
N GLU A 57 10.09 -6.60 -8.73
CA GLU A 57 8.71 -6.12 -8.94
C GLU A 57 8.27 -5.14 -7.84
N LEU A 58 8.69 -5.35 -6.59
CA LEU A 58 8.42 -4.45 -5.47
C LEU A 58 9.10 -3.10 -5.66
N GLU A 59 10.40 -3.09 -6.01
CA GLU A 59 11.12 -1.85 -6.28
C GLU A 59 10.50 -1.07 -7.44
N GLN A 60 10.10 -1.76 -8.51
CA GLN A 60 9.39 -1.14 -9.62
C GLN A 60 8.03 -0.58 -9.18
N LEU A 61 7.29 -1.29 -8.34
CA LEU A 61 6.01 -0.81 -7.82
C LEU A 61 6.18 0.49 -7.02
N ILE A 62 7.15 0.53 -6.10
CA ILE A 62 7.46 1.71 -5.29
C ILE A 62 7.79 2.91 -6.18
N LYS A 63 8.71 2.72 -7.15
CA LYS A 63 9.11 3.78 -8.09
C LYS A 63 7.93 4.27 -8.93
N ASN A 64 7.08 3.36 -9.41
CA ASN A 64 5.89 3.73 -10.18
C ASN A 64 4.90 4.51 -9.34
N TYR A 65 4.64 4.10 -8.10
CA TYR A 65 3.73 4.81 -7.19
C TYR A 65 4.24 6.20 -6.80
N GLN A 66 5.54 6.34 -6.55
CA GLN A 66 6.17 7.66 -6.32
C GLN A 66 6.05 8.60 -7.53
N GLY A 67 5.83 8.06 -8.74
CA GLY A 67 5.59 8.85 -9.95
C GLY A 67 4.17 9.41 -10.09
N PHE A 68 3.22 9.02 -9.22
CA PHE A 68 1.87 9.59 -9.24
C PHE A 68 1.89 10.96 -8.54
N PRO A 69 1.36 12.02 -9.17
CA PRO A 69 1.40 13.37 -8.58
C PRO A 69 0.59 13.48 -7.29
N GLU A 70 -0.39 12.60 -7.09
CA GLU A 70 -1.19 12.55 -5.87
C GLU A 70 -0.49 11.82 -4.72
N VAL A 71 0.54 11.01 -5.00
CA VAL A 71 1.23 10.23 -3.99
C VAL A 71 2.29 11.10 -3.33
N ILE A 72 2.17 11.25 -2.02
CA ILE A 72 3.09 12.01 -1.18
C ILE A 72 4.26 11.10 -0.77
N LYS A 73 3.93 9.86 -0.37
CA LYS A 73 4.89 8.93 0.20
C LYS A 73 4.51 7.49 -0.09
N VAL A 74 5.51 6.65 -0.30
CA VAL A 74 5.37 5.20 -0.40
C VAL A 74 6.41 4.56 0.51
N GLU A 75 5.97 3.71 1.43
CA GLU A 75 6.85 3.00 2.36
C GLU A 75 6.65 1.50 2.27
N PHE A 76 7.78 0.80 2.16
CA PHE A 76 7.84 -0.62 2.43
C PHE A 76 7.84 -0.83 3.95
N CYS A 77 6.80 -1.47 4.49
CA CYS A 77 6.68 -1.68 5.92
C CYS A 77 7.34 -2.97 6.37
N LYS A 78 6.99 -4.11 5.74
CA LYS A 78 7.43 -5.44 6.18
C LYS A 78 7.26 -6.49 5.08
N ALA A 79 8.17 -7.46 5.03
CA ALA A 79 7.97 -8.70 4.30
C ALA A 79 7.14 -9.65 5.16
N LEU A 80 6.05 -10.16 4.61
CA LEU A 80 5.15 -11.10 5.27
C LEU A 80 5.60 -12.53 4.93
N ASP A 81 6.68 -12.97 5.57
CA ASP A 81 7.09 -14.38 5.52
C ASP A 81 6.17 -15.17 6.48
N ASP A 82 5.29 -16.04 5.95
CA ASP A 82 4.32 -16.90 6.68
C ASP A 82 3.58 -16.26 7.88
N ALA A 83 3.47 -14.93 7.91
CA ALA A 83 2.86 -14.20 9.00
C ALA A 83 1.35 -14.51 9.06
N ARG A 84 0.89 -15.04 10.19
CA ARG A 84 -0.53 -15.26 10.49
C ARG A 84 -1.27 -13.92 10.38
N GLU A 85 -2.46 -13.89 9.77
CA GLU A 85 -3.30 -12.68 9.56
C GLU A 85 -3.43 -11.74 10.78
N LEU A 86 -3.24 -12.27 12.00
CA LEU A 86 -3.19 -11.52 13.25
C LEU A 86 -2.04 -10.50 13.31
N GLU A 87 -0.82 -10.85 12.91
CA GLU A 87 0.31 -9.89 12.90
C GLU A 87 0.07 -8.74 11.92
N LEU A 88 -0.60 -9.06 10.81
CA LEU A 88 -0.99 -8.11 9.78
C LEU A 88 -1.99 -7.08 10.32
N SER A 89 -2.97 -7.55 11.10
CA SER A 89 -3.99 -6.68 11.70
C SER A 89 -3.40 -5.78 12.77
N GLU A 90 -2.48 -6.29 13.60
CA GLU A 90 -1.77 -5.50 14.60
C GLU A 90 -0.85 -4.45 13.97
N GLU A 91 -0.09 -4.81 12.93
CA GLU A 91 0.80 -3.87 12.25
C GLU A 91 0.00 -2.80 11.49
N VAL A 92 -1.11 -3.17 10.85
CA VAL A 92 -2.05 -2.21 10.25
C VAL A 92 -2.64 -1.28 11.30
N MET A 93 -3.03 -1.80 12.47
CA MET A 93 -3.52 -0.97 13.59
C MET A 93 -2.42 -0.04 14.13
N ARG A 94 -1.19 -0.52 14.26
CA ARG A 94 -0.04 0.28 14.71
C ARG A 94 0.27 1.40 13.72
N LEU A 95 0.33 1.09 12.43
CA LEU A 95 0.53 2.10 11.38
C LEU A 95 -0.60 3.13 11.43
N SER A 96 -1.86 2.68 11.52
CA SER A 96 -3.03 3.56 11.61
C SER A 96 -3.05 4.46 12.85
N LYS A 97 -2.49 4.02 13.98
CA LYS A 97 -2.39 4.83 15.21
C LYS A 97 -1.30 5.90 15.17
N ASN A 98 -0.25 5.70 14.37
CA ASN A 98 0.81 6.71 14.19
C ASN A 98 0.46 7.77 13.12
N ILE A 99 -0.73 7.64 12.54
CA ILE A 99 -1.24 8.48 11.46
C ILE A 99 -2.29 9.49 11.98
N LEU A 100 -2.91 9.19 13.12
CA LEU A 100 -3.85 10.05 13.85
C LEU A 100 -3.11 10.84 14.93
#